data_AF-A0A7V4UNE0-F1
#
_entry.id   AF-A0A7V4UNE0-F1
#
_cell.length_a   1.000
_cell.length_b   1.000
_cell.length_c   1.000
_cell.angle_alpha   90.00
_cell.angle_beta   90.00
_cell.angle_gamma   90.00
#
_symmetry.space_group_name_H-M   'P 1'
#
loop_
_entity.id
_entity.type
_entity.pdbx_description
1 polymer ?
#
loop_
_entity_poly.entity_id
_entity_poly.type
_entity_poly.pdbx_seq_one_letter_code
_entity_poly.pdbx_strand_id
1 'polypeptide(L)'
;MMDDYAYGNARIRAMKSRLLDGRAYASLLGAASVDQIIELLGGSAYREEIEGALVKHAGVKCVFEALRSNVARTIGKIKTFFLGRPRELVAILLGRWDVFNLMTVLR
;
A
#
# COMPACT_ATOMS: atom_id res chain seq x y z
N MET A 1 -20.08 -9.08 -18.37
CA MET A 1 -18.63 -9.42 -18.53
C MET A 1 -17.76 -8.18 -18.80
N MET A 2 -18.32 -7.03 -19.22
CA MET A 2 -17.62 -5.72 -19.24
C MET A 2 -17.61 -4.99 -17.88
N ASP A 3 -18.53 -5.34 -16.98
CA ASP A 3 -18.76 -4.61 -15.74
C ASP A 3 -17.63 -4.76 -14.72
N ASP A 4 -16.95 -5.92 -14.67
CA ASP A 4 -15.86 -6.17 -13.72
C ASP A 4 -14.64 -5.29 -13.96
N TYR A 5 -14.29 -5.03 -15.24
CA TYR A 5 -13.19 -4.15 -15.58
C TYR A 5 -13.53 -2.68 -15.29
N ALA A 6 -14.75 -2.24 -15.62
CA ALA A 6 -15.20 -0.88 -15.34
C ALA A 6 -15.25 -0.61 -13.83
N TYR A 7 -15.84 -1.53 -13.06
CA TYR A 7 -15.91 -1.47 -11.61
C TYR A 7 -14.51 -1.47 -10.97
N GLY A 8 -13.67 -2.42 -11.34
CA GLY A 8 -12.30 -2.53 -10.84
C GLY A 8 -11.48 -1.27 -11.14
N ASN A 9 -11.55 -0.75 -12.37
CA ASN A 9 -10.86 0.49 -12.76
C ASN A 9 -11.36 1.70 -11.97
N ALA A 10 -12.67 1.84 -11.76
CA ALA A 10 -13.22 2.93 -10.96
C ALA A 10 -12.72 2.87 -9.51
N ARG A 11 -12.71 1.68 -8.89
CA ARG A 11 -12.18 1.46 -7.53
C ARG A 11 -10.68 1.74 -7.45
N ILE A 12 -9.90 1.32 -8.43
CA ILE A 12 -8.46 1.59 -8.48
C ILE A 12 -8.20 3.10 -8.60
N ARG A 13 -8.96 3.83 -9.42
CA ARG A 13 -8.86 5.29 -9.52
C ARG A 13 -9.18 5.98 -8.19
N ALA A 14 -10.23 5.54 -7.50
CA ALA A 14 -10.56 6.04 -6.16
C ALA A 14 -9.48 5.70 -5.11
N MET A 15 -8.78 4.57 -5.26
CA MET A 15 -7.62 4.26 -4.39
C MET A 15 -6.43 5.15 -4.72
N LYS A 16 -6.17 5.40 -6.01
CA LYS A 16 -5.09 6.29 -6.46
C LYS A 16 -5.26 7.73 -5.92
N SER A 17 -6.49 8.23 -5.80
CA SER A 17 -6.72 9.58 -5.25
C SER A 17 -6.42 9.70 -3.75
N ARG A 18 -6.20 8.59 -3.04
CA ARG A 18 -5.79 8.58 -1.63
C ARG A 18 -4.27 8.59 -1.43
N LEU A 19 -3.50 8.50 -2.51
CA LEU A 19 -2.05 8.69 -2.43
C LEU A 19 -1.73 10.09 -1.92
N LEU A 20 -0.56 10.23 -1.30
CA LEU A 20 -0.08 11.52 -0.81
C LEU A 20 -0.13 12.55 -1.94
N ASP A 21 -0.82 13.65 -1.69
CA ASP A 21 -0.82 14.79 -2.61
C ASP A 21 0.53 15.54 -2.52
N GLY A 22 0.74 16.47 -3.45
CA GLY A 22 2.00 17.21 -3.51
C GLY A 22 2.31 17.98 -2.22
N ARG A 23 1.27 18.46 -1.51
CA ARG A 23 1.45 19.20 -0.26
C ARG A 23 1.90 18.26 0.86
N ALA A 24 1.22 17.13 1.04
CA ALA A 24 1.58 16.12 2.03
C ALA A 24 3.00 15.58 1.78
N TYR A 25 3.36 15.35 0.50
CA TYR A 25 4.71 14.93 0.15
C TYR A 25 5.77 15.98 0.48
N ALA A 26 5.50 17.26 0.19
CA ALA A 26 6.40 18.36 0.57
C ALA A 26 6.57 18.48 2.09
N SER A 27 5.50 18.29 2.86
CA SER A 27 5.57 18.26 4.33
C SER A 27 6.45 17.12 4.85
N LEU A 28 6.40 15.93 4.23
CA LEU A 28 7.27 14.81 4.59
C LEU A 28 8.75 15.09 4.28
N LEU A 29 9.04 15.73 3.14
CA LEU A 29 10.41 16.13 2.79
C LEU A 29 10.98 17.19 3.73
N GLY A 30 10.13 18.05 4.28
CA GLY A 30 10.50 19.07 5.27
C GLY A 30 10.59 18.55 6.71
N ALA A 31 10.34 17.27 6.95
CA ALA A 31 10.38 16.71 8.29
C ALA A 31 11.82 16.67 8.83
N ALA A 32 12.03 17.17 10.04
CA ALA A 32 13.32 17.25 10.72
C ALA A 32 13.76 15.90 11.34
N SER A 33 12.81 14.98 11.54
CA SER A 33 13.09 13.68 12.15
C SER A 33 12.14 12.60 11.63
N VAL A 34 12.51 11.35 11.90
CA VAL A 34 11.69 10.19 11.56
C VAL A 34 10.40 10.14 12.39
N ASP A 35 10.44 10.62 13.63
CA ASP A 35 9.24 10.69 14.48
C ASP A 35 8.23 11.69 13.90
N GLN A 36 8.70 12.81 13.35
CA GLN A 36 7.83 13.75 12.64
C GLN A 36 7.25 13.14 11.35
N ILE A 37 8.01 12.31 10.63
CA ILE A 37 7.49 11.55 9.49
C ILE A 37 6.38 10.59 9.93
N ILE A 38 6.57 9.89 11.04
CA ILE A 38 5.57 8.97 11.63
C ILE A 38 4.30 9.74 11.99
N GLU A 39 4.42 10.90 12.63
CA GLU A 39 3.28 11.75 12.99
C GLU A 39 2.51 12.22 11.74
N LEU A 40 3.23 12.75 10.74
CA LEU A 40 2.63 13.19 9.48
C LEU A 40 1.92 12.05 8.74
N LEU A 41 2.53 10.86 8.69
CA LEU A 41 1.91 9.68 8.08
C LEU A 41 0.71 9.17 8.91
N GLY A 42 0.77 9.25 10.24
CA GLY A 42 -0.35 8.96 11.15
C GLY A 42 -1.55 9.90 10.94
N GLY A 43 -1.31 11.13 10.48
CA GLY A 43 -2.35 12.08 10.08
C GLY A 43 -3.02 11.78 8.73
N SER A 44 -2.48 10.85 7.94
CA SER A 44 -2.84 10.64 6.53
C SER A 44 -3.63 9.34 6.29
N ALA A 45 -3.78 8.95 5.02
CA ALA A 45 -4.39 7.69 4.63
C ALA A 45 -3.65 6.43 5.12
N TYR A 46 -2.43 6.58 5.66
CA TYR A 46 -1.57 5.51 6.19
C TYR A 46 -1.71 5.30 7.72
N ARG A 47 -2.65 6.00 8.36
CA ARG A 47 -2.85 5.94 9.82
C ARG A 47 -2.91 4.52 10.38
N GLU A 48 -3.77 3.68 9.80
CA GLU A 48 -4.01 2.32 10.30
C GLU A 48 -2.73 1.47 10.28
N GLU A 49 -1.92 1.59 9.23
CA GLU A 49 -0.66 0.85 9.14
C GLU A 49 0.44 1.42 10.04
N ILE A 50 0.47 2.73 10.25
CA ILE A 50 1.39 3.35 11.19
C ILE A 50 1.08 2.94 12.63
N GLU A 51 -0.19 3.02 13.04
CA GLU A 51 -0.64 2.59 14.37
C GLU A 51 -0.31 1.11 14.60
N GLY A 52 -0.57 0.25 13.62
CA GLY A 52 -0.22 -1.16 13.70
C GLY A 52 1.29 -1.44 13.80
N ALA A 53 2.11 -0.66 13.09
CA ALA A 53 3.57 -0.81 13.11
C ALA A 53 4.20 -0.30 14.43
N LEU A 54 3.65 0.78 15.00
CA LEU A 54 4.14 1.39 16.25
C LEU A 54 4.08 0.45 17.45
N VAL A 55 3.17 -0.53 17.43
CA VAL A 55 3.08 -1.56 18.48
C VAL A 55 4.36 -2.39 18.60
N LYS A 56 5.10 -2.58 17.50
CA LYS A 56 6.22 -3.53 17.41
C LYS A 56 7.54 -2.91 17.00
N HIS A 57 7.51 -1.72 16.42
CA HIS A 57 8.66 -1.10 15.78
C HIS A 57 8.72 0.39 16.10
N ALA A 58 9.94 0.94 16.15
CA ALA A 58 10.18 2.36 16.36
C ALA A 58 11.07 2.94 15.25
N GLY A 59 11.06 4.26 15.12
CA GLY A 59 11.86 5.00 14.15
C GLY A 59 11.67 4.50 12.72
N VAL A 60 12.77 4.40 11.98
CA VAL A 60 12.75 4.11 10.53
C VAL A 60 12.10 2.76 10.22
N LYS A 61 12.31 1.76 11.08
CA LYS A 61 11.73 0.43 10.91
C LYS A 61 10.21 0.47 10.98
N CYS A 62 9.63 1.31 11.85
CA CYS A 62 8.19 1.50 11.92
C CYS A 62 7.62 1.98 10.58
N VAL A 63 8.25 2.99 9.98
CA VAL A 63 7.82 3.55 8.69
C VAL A 63 7.88 2.49 7.59
N PHE A 64 8.99 1.77 7.47
CA PHE A 64 9.11 0.72 6.45
C PHE A 64 8.07 -0.39 6.63
N GLU A 65 7.81 -0.81 7.86
CA GLU A 65 6.83 -1.85 8.16
C GLU A 65 5.40 -1.41 7.86
N ALA A 66 5.04 -0.18 8.22
CA ALA A 66 3.76 0.41 7.89
C ALA A 66 3.55 0.48 6.36
N LEU A 67 4.54 0.99 5.62
CA LEU A 67 4.47 1.10 4.16
C LEU A 67 4.39 -0.28 3.50
N ARG A 68 5.20 -1.25 3.95
CA ARG A 68 5.16 -2.63 3.47
C ARG A 68 3.78 -3.25 3.68
N SER A 69 3.22 -3.09 4.88
CA SER A 69 1.88 -3.58 5.20
C SER A 69 0.80 -2.92 4.32
N ASN A 70 0.90 -1.61 4.09
CA ASN A 70 -0.05 -0.89 3.25
C ASN A 70 -0.03 -1.39 1.80
N VAL A 71 1.16 -1.60 1.23
CA VAL A 71 1.33 -2.15 -0.13
C VAL A 71 0.74 -3.55 -0.22
N ALA A 72 1.05 -4.43 0.73
CA ALA A 72 0.53 -5.80 0.75
C ALA A 72 -1.00 -5.81 0.83
N ARG A 73 -1.59 -5.02 1.75
CA ARG A 73 -3.04 -4.87 1.90
C ARG A 73 -3.69 -4.32 0.63
N THR A 74 -3.08 -3.32 0.02
CA THR A 74 -3.58 -2.66 -1.20
C THR A 74 -3.59 -3.63 -2.38
N ILE A 75 -2.49 -4.35 -2.62
CA ILE A 75 -2.40 -5.37 -3.67
C ILE A 75 -3.44 -6.47 -3.45
N GLY A 76 -3.57 -6.97 -2.21
CA GLY A 76 -4.58 -7.97 -1.84
C GLY A 76 -5.99 -7.49 -2.15
N LYS A 77 -6.32 -6.24 -1.79
CA LYS A 77 -7.62 -5.62 -2.06
C LYS A 77 -7.91 -5.42 -3.55
N ILE A 78 -6.90 -5.05 -4.35
CA ILE A 78 -7.08 -4.91 -5.80
C ILE A 78 -7.48 -6.26 -6.43
N LYS A 79 -6.86 -7.37 -5.99
CA LYS A 79 -7.20 -8.72 -6.47
C LYS A 79 -8.67 -9.10 -6.19
N THR A 80 -9.32 -8.51 -5.17
CA THR A 80 -10.73 -8.82 -4.83
C THR A 80 -11.78 -8.12 -5.70
N PHE A 81 -11.40 -7.10 -6.48
CA PHE A 81 -12.36 -6.38 -7.33
C PHE A 81 -12.73 -7.11 -8.62
N PHE A 82 -11.97 -8.15 -8.94
CA PHE A 82 -12.06 -8.86 -10.21
C PHE A 82 -12.50 -10.30 -9.96
N LEU A 83 -13.29 -10.85 -10.88
CA LEU A 83 -13.72 -12.24 -10.90
C LEU A 83 -13.30 -12.90 -12.22
N GLY A 84 -13.20 -14.24 -12.22
CA GLY A 84 -12.84 -15.03 -13.40
C GLY A 84 -11.53 -14.59 -14.07
N ARG A 85 -11.55 -14.50 -15.41
CA ARG A 85 -10.38 -14.18 -16.24
C ARG A 85 -9.67 -12.85 -15.88
N PRO A 86 -10.38 -11.72 -15.65
CA PRO A 86 -9.75 -10.48 -15.17
C PRO A 86 -8.89 -10.68 -13.92
N ARG A 87 -9.35 -11.47 -12.96
CA ARG A 87 -8.63 -11.75 -11.71
C ARG A 87 -7.32 -12.49 -11.97
N GLU A 88 -7.32 -13.47 -12.87
CA GLU A 88 -6.12 -14.21 -13.26
C GLU A 88 -5.07 -13.28 -13.87
N LEU A 89 -5.47 -12.42 -14.81
CA LEU A 89 -4.55 -11.47 -15.46
C LEU A 89 -3.94 -10.49 -14.46
N VAL A 90 -4.76 -9.94 -13.56
CA VAL A 90 -4.28 -9.05 -12.49
C VAL A 90 -3.37 -9.78 -11.52
N ALA A 91 -3.69 -11.04 -11.19
CA ALA A 91 -2.84 -11.86 -10.33
C ALA A 91 -1.47 -12.13 -10.95
N ILE A 92 -1.41 -12.42 -12.27
CA ILE A 92 -0.15 -12.57 -13.00
C ILE A 92 0.66 -11.27 -12.97
N LEU A 93 0.02 -10.14 -13.26
CA LEU A 93 0.69 -8.83 -13.26
C LEU A 93 1.28 -8.48 -11.88
N LEU A 94 0.53 -8.72 -10.80
CA LEU A 94 0.94 -8.42 -9.44
C LEU A 94 1.80 -9.53 -8.80
N GLY A 95 1.89 -10.70 -9.43
CA GLY A 95 2.57 -11.89 -8.91
C GLY A 95 4.09 -11.78 -8.85
N ARG A 96 4.70 -10.77 -9.48
CA ARG A 96 6.16 -10.52 -9.38
C ARG A 96 6.63 -10.40 -7.93
N TRP A 97 5.82 -9.79 -7.08
CA TRP A 97 6.12 -9.65 -5.65
C TRP A 97 6.00 -10.98 -4.91
N ASP A 98 5.03 -11.82 -5.30
CA ASP A 98 4.83 -13.14 -4.70
C ASP A 98 6.05 -14.05 -4.97
N VAL A 99 6.61 -14.02 -6.18
CA VAL A 99 7.84 -14.76 -6.53
C VAL A 99 9.04 -14.26 -5.74
N PHE A 100 9.24 -12.95 -5.65
CA PHE A 100 10.33 -12.37 -4.86
C PHE A 100 10.21 -12.74 -3.37
N ASN A 101 8.99 -12.70 -2.82
CA ASN A 101 8.72 -13.08 -1.44
C ASN A 101 9.02 -14.57 -1.21
N LEU A 102 8.62 -15.45 -2.12
CA LEU A 102 8.90 -16.88 -2.03
C LEU A 102 10.41 -17.16 -2.03
N MET A 103 11.16 -16.54 -2.95
CA MET A 103 12.63 -16.67 -2.96
C MET A 103 13.28 -16.13 -1.68
N THR A 104 12.67 -15.11 -1.06
CA THR A 104 13.18 -14.54 0.20
C THR A 104 12.96 -15.49 1.37
N VAL A 105 11.83 -16.20 1.43
CA VAL A 105 11.53 -17.18 2.49
C VAL A 105 12.33 -18.47 2.35
N LEU A 106 12.61 -18.87 1.10
CA LEU A 106 13.38 -20.09 0.81
C LEU A 106 14.89 -19.94 0.98
N ARG A 107 15.40 -18.71 1.12
CA ARG A 107 16.82 -18.43 1.35
C ARG A 107 17.17 -18.58 2.82
#